data_AF-A0A354V314-F1
#
_entry.id   AF-A0A354V314-F1
#
_cell.length_a   1.000
_cell.length_b   1.000
_cell.length_c   1.000
_cell.angle_alpha   90.00
_cell.angle_beta   90.00
_cell.angle_gamma   90.00
#
_symmetry.space_group_name_H-M   'P 1'
#
loop_
_entity.id
_entity.type
_entity.pdbx_description
1 polymer ?
#
loop_
_entity_poly.entity_id
_entity_poly.type
_entity_poly.pdbx_seq_one_letter_code
_entity_poly.pdbx_strand_id
1 'polypeptide(L)'
;EAGIHSGDSACSLPPYSLSPAMITELKSETEAMAKALGVVGLMNVQYAIKDDTIYVLEVNPRASRTVPFVAKATGVAVAKIGARVMAGAKLATDFKLDDDSIAPHVAVKEAVFPFARFPNVDTILGPEMKST
;
A
#
# COMPACT_ATOMS: atom_id res chain seq x y z
N GLU A 1 2.83 15.09 1.93
CA GLU A 1 1.60 15.89 1.74
C GLU A 1 0.48 14.96 1.29
N ALA A 2 -0.67 15.00 1.96
CA ALA A 2 -1.89 14.31 1.52
C ALA A 2 -2.79 15.32 0.80
N GLY A 3 -3.50 14.89 -0.24
CA GLY A 3 -4.36 15.78 -1.05
C GLY A 3 -4.40 15.42 -2.53
N ILE A 4 -3.39 14.70 -3.02
CA ILE A 4 -3.41 14.04 -4.33
C ILE A 4 -3.83 12.59 -4.12
N HIS A 5 -4.75 12.09 -4.95
CA HIS A 5 -5.25 10.72 -4.88
C HIS A 5 -4.11 9.70 -5.00
N SER A 6 -4.09 8.69 -4.13
CA SER A 6 -3.01 7.67 -4.05
C SER A 6 -2.74 6.92 -5.35
N GLY A 7 -3.76 6.80 -6.20
CA GLY A 7 -3.65 6.26 -7.57
C GLY A 7 -2.71 7.07 -8.46
N ASP A 8 -2.76 8.39 -8.37
CA ASP A 8 -2.00 9.35 -9.18
C ASP A 8 -0.66 9.70 -8.55
N SER A 9 -0.48 9.45 -7.25
CA SER A 9 0.79 9.71 -6.58
C SER A 9 1.87 8.71 -6.99
N ALA A 10 3.08 9.20 -7.19
CA ALA A 10 4.27 8.37 -7.12
C ALA A 10 4.45 7.80 -5.71
N CYS A 11 5.03 6.61 -5.58
CA CYS A 11 5.34 6.03 -4.27
C CYS A 11 6.62 5.22 -4.28
N SER A 12 7.26 5.12 -3.11
CA SER A 12 8.48 4.36 -2.89
C SER A 12 8.24 3.19 -1.95
N LEU A 13 8.90 2.06 -2.21
CA LEU A 13 9.03 0.93 -1.30
C LEU A 13 10.52 0.55 -1.22
N PRO A 14 11.16 0.65 -0.05
CA PRO A 14 10.62 1.13 1.24
C PRO A 14 10.33 2.65 1.25
N PRO A 15 9.64 3.17 2.28
CA PRO A 15 9.52 4.62 2.50
C PRO A 15 10.91 5.26 2.65
N TYR A 16 11.13 6.42 2.03
CA TYR A 16 12.45 7.08 2.01
C TYR A 16 12.61 8.21 3.03
N SER A 17 11.51 8.74 3.56
CA SER A 17 11.51 9.92 4.45
C SER A 17 10.88 9.67 5.83
N LEU A 18 10.27 8.50 6.05
CA LEU A 18 9.67 8.16 7.34
C LEU A 18 10.73 7.61 8.29
N SER A 19 10.66 8.03 9.56
CA SER A 19 11.56 7.50 10.59
C SER A 19 11.27 6.02 10.88
N PRO A 20 12.26 5.24 11.34
CA PRO A 20 12.03 3.86 11.74
C PRO A 20 10.96 3.70 12.83
N ALA A 21 10.87 4.66 13.76
CA ALA A 21 9.85 4.68 14.81
C ALA A 21 8.44 4.82 14.22
N MET A 22 8.25 5.76 13.30
CA MET A 22 6.98 5.97 12.59
C MET A 22 6.55 4.73 11.80
N ILE A 23 7.50 4.04 11.14
CA ILE A 23 7.21 2.81 10.41
C ILE A 23 6.76 1.70 11.36
N THR A 24 7.41 1.55 12.51
CA THR A 24 7.03 0.56 13.54
C THR A 24 5.62 0.84 14.07
N GLU A 25 5.29 2.09 14.33
CA GLU A 25 3.96 2.50 14.80
C GLU A 25 2.87 2.20 13.75
N LEU A 26 3.10 2.58 12.48
CA LEU A 26 2.20 2.26 11.37
C LEU A 26 1.96 0.75 11.21
N LYS A 27 3.00 -0.08 11.39
CA LYS A 27 2.87 -1.54 11.37
C LYS A 27 1.96 -2.02 12.52
N SER A 28 2.15 -1.50 13.73
CA SER A 28 1.37 -1.86 14.90
C SER A 28 -0.11 -1.50 14.75
N GLU A 29 -0.40 -0.26 14.31
CA GLU A 29 -1.76 0.21 14.03
C GLU A 29 -2.45 -0.63 12.96
N THR A 30 -1.73 -0.95 11.88
CA THR A 30 -2.26 -1.79 10.80
C THR A 30 -2.60 -3.20 11.28
N GLU A 31 -1.76 -3.80 12.12
CA GLU A 31 -2.02 -5.12 12.69
C GLU A 31 -3.22 -5.12 13.65
N ALA A 32 -3.29 -4.13 14.54
CA ALA A 32 -4.40 -3.96 15.47
C ALA A 32 -5.74 -3.80 14.72
N MET A 33 -5.72 -2.99 13.66
CA MET A 33 -6.87 -2.76 12.79
C MET A 33 -7.31 -4.02 12.03
N ALA A 34 -6.35 -4.79 11.49
CA ALA A 34 -6.64 -6.07 10.82
C ALA A 34 -7.40 -7.04 11.75
N LYS A 35 -6.93 -7.14 13.00
CA LYS A 35 -7.52 -8.00 14.03
C LYS A 35 -8.90 -7.51 14.44
N ALA A 36 -9.05 -6.20 14.68
CA ALA A 36 -10.32 -5.60 15.08
C ALA A 36 -11.41 -5.76 14.01
N LEU A 37 -11.04 -5.67 12.73
CA LEU A 37 -11.96 -5.84 11.60
C LEU A 37 -12.17 -7.31 11.19
N GLY A 38 -11.47 -8.26 11.81
CA GLY A 38 -11.58 -9.68 11.47
C GLY A 38 -11.14 -10.01 10.04
N VAL A 39 -10.14 -9.28 9.52
CA VAL A 39 -9.69 -9.43 8.13
C VAL A 39 -9.07 -10.81 7.91
N VAL A 40 -9.54 -11.52 6.88
CA VAL A 40 -8.93 -12.74 6.36
C VAL A 40 -8.59 -12.54 4.89
N GLY A 41 -7.29 -12.63 4.55
CA GLY A 41 -6.80 -12.38 3.20
C GLY A 41 -6.00 -11.09 3.10
N LEU A 42 -6.44 -10.15 2.24
CA LEU A 42 -5.73 -8.90 1.98
C LEU A 42 -6.50 -7.69 2.52
N MET A 43 -5.76 -6.70 2.96
CA MET A 43 -6.25 -5.39 3.37
C MET A 43 -5.27 -4.32 2.88
N ASN A 44 -5.80 -3.12 2.61
CA ASN A 44 -5.04 -1.92 2.40
C ASN A 44 -5.52 -0.82 3.34
N VAL A 45 -4.59 -0.16 4.01
CA VAL A 45 -4.87 1.01 4.85
C VAL A 45 -4.17 2.23 4.23
N GLN A 46 -4.85 3.38 4.25
CA GLN A 46 -4.28 4.65 3.84
C GLN A 46 -4.18 5.58 5.04
N TYR A 47 -2.99 6.12 5.26
CA TYR A 47 -2.69 7.04 6.36
C TYR A 47 -2.26 8.40 5.82
N ALA A 48 -2.49 9.44 6.61
CA ALA A 48 -1.82 10.73 6.49
C ALA A 48 -0.99 10.98 7.75
N ILE A 49 0.19 11.54 7.60
CA ILE A 49 1.08 11.88 8.73
C ILE A 49 1.27 13.40 8.71
N LYS A 50 1.00 14.04 9.85
CA LYS A 50 1.21 15.48 10.02
C LYS A 50 1.72 15.71 11.43
N ASP A 51 2.85 16.42 11.55
CA ASP A 51 3.48 16.76 12.83
C ASP A 51 3.63 15.52 13.74
N ASP A 52 4.20 14.44 13.16
CA ASP A 52 4.36 13.12 13.79
C ASP A 52 3.07 12.43 14.29
N THR A 53 1.91 12.96 13.93
CA THR A 53 0.62 12.35 14.25
C THR A 53 0.12 11.53 13.06
N ILE A 54 -0.23 10.27 13.31
CA ILE A 54 -0.83 9.36 12.33
C ILE A 54 -2.34 9.57 12.29
N TYR A 55 -2.87 9.81 11.10
CA TYR A 55 -4.31 9.89 10.82
C TYR A 55 -4.69 8.76 9.88
N VAL A 56 -5.73 8.01 10.21
CA VAL A 56 -6.32 7.01 9.29
C VAL A 56 -7.24 7.74 8.31
N LEU A 57 -7.00 7.57 7.02
CA LEU A 57 -7.88 8.10 5.97
C LEU A 57 -8.99 7.11 5.65
N GLU A 58 -8.62 5.88 5.29
CA GLU A 58 -9.57 4.81 4.99
C GLU A 58 -8.92 3.42 5.12
N VAL A 59 -9.79 2.41 5.20
CA VAL A 59 -9.43 0.99 5.23
C VAL A 59 -10.22 0.25 4.17
N ASN A 60 -9.52 -0.49 3.34
CA ASN A 60 -10.08 -1.33 2.30
C ASN A 60 -9.77 -2.79 2.64
N PRO A 61 -10.70 -3.56 3.24
CA PRO A 61 -10.51 -4.98 3.59
C PRO A 61 -10.64 -5.88 2.35
N ARG A 62 -9.83 -5.56 1.33
CA ARG A 62 -9.75 -6.24 0.03
C ARG A 62 -8.39 -5.96 -0.59
N ALA A 63 -8.11 -6.63 -1.71
CA ALA A 63 -6.97 -6.29 -2.54
C ALA A 63 -7.06 -4.86 -3.09
N SER A 64 -5.95 -4.12 -3.02
CA SER A 64 -5.79 -2.81 -3.64
C SER A 64 -5.07 -2.93 -4.99
N ARG A 65 -5.11 -1.86 -5.78
CA ARG A 65 -4.32 -1.75 -7.02
C ARG A 65 -2.80 -1.76 -6.82
N THR A 66 -2.31 -1.57 -5.59
CA THR A 66 -0.87 -1.60 -5.28
C THR A 66 -0.33 -3.01 -5.05
N VAL A 67 -1.20 -4.02 -4.90
CA VAL A 67 -0.81 -5.42 -4.66
C VAL A 67 0.18 -5.96 -5.71
N PRO A 68 0.00 -5.77 -7.03
CA PRO A 68 0.97 -6.24 -8.03
C PRO A 68 2.34 -5.56 -7.92
N PHE A 69 2.37 -4.26 -7.63
CA PHE A 69 3.60 -3.50 -7.43
C PHE A 69 4.37 -4.03 -6.21
N VAL A 70 3.69 -4.18 -5.07
CA VAL A 70 4.29 -4.74 -3.84
C VAL A 70 4.84 -6.15 -4.08
N ALA A 71 4.10 -7.00 -4.81
CA ALA A 71 4.56 -8.35 -5.11
C ALA A 71 5.85 -8.37 -5.94
N LYS A 72 5.99 -7.45 -6.90
CA LYS A 72 7.20 -7.34 -7.72
C LYS A 72 8.36 -6.72 -6.96
N ALA A 73 8.11 -5.68 -6.17
CA ALA A 73 9.13 -5.00 -5.37
C ALA A 73 9.72 -5.92 -4.29
N THR A 74 8.87 -6.71 -3.64
CA THR A 74 9.30 -7.59 -2.54
C THR A 74 9.73 -8.99 -3.01
N GLY A 75 9.28 -9.44 -4.18
CA GLY A 75 9.40 -10.83 -4.61
C GLY A 75 8.36 -11.77 -3.96
N VAL A 76 7.52 -11.26 -3.04
CA VAL A 76 6.52 -12.05 -2.32
C VAL A 76 5.21 -12.08 -3.11
N ALA A 77 4.69 -13.27 -3.42
CA ALA A 77 3.43 -13.45 -4.14
C ALA A 77 2.19 -13.16 -3.26
N VAL A 78 2.07 -11.96 -2.70
CA VAL A 78 1.08 -11.57 -1.68
C VAL A 78 -0.37 -11.89 -2.08
N ALA A 79 -0.73 -11.77 -3.36
CA ALA A 79 -2.06 -12.15 -3.86
C ALA A 79 -2.33 -13.65 -3.72
N LYS A 80 -1.35 -14.49 -4.08
CA LYS A 80 -1.43 -15.95 -3.93
C LYS A 80 -1.50 -16.36 -2.46
N ILE A 81 -0.71 -15.69 -1.62
CA ILE A 81 -0.71 -15.93 -0.17
C ILE A 81 -2.07 -15.56 0.41
N GLY A 82 -2.58 -14.36 0.13
CA GLY A 82 -3.89 -13.91 0.58
C GLY A 82 -5.02 -14.85 0.16
N ALA A 83 -5.01 -15.32 -1.10
CA ALA A 83 -5.97 -16.31 -1.58
C ALA A 83 -5.92 -17.64 -0.81
N ARG A 84 -4.72 -18.15 -0.53
CA ARG A 84 -4.54 -19.38 0.26
C ARG A 84 -4.97 -19.18 1.71
N VAL A 85 -4.72 -18.01 2.30
CA VAL A 85 -5.17 -17.67 3.66
C VAL A 85 -6.70 -17.65 3.73
N MET A 86 -7.38 -17.05 2.74
CA MET A 86 -8.84 -17.12 2.63
C MET A 86 -9.35 -18.56 2.48
N ALA A 87 -8.56 -19.46 1.90
CA ALA A 87 -8.85 -20.89 1.81
C ALA A 87 -8.44 -21.71 3.04
N GLY A 88 -7.97 -21.08 4.12
CA GLY A 88 -7.66 -21.73 5.40
C GLY A 88 -6.18 -21.96 5.71
N ALA A 89 -5.27 -21.60 4.80
CA ALA A 89 -3.82 -21.63 5.08
C ALA A 89 -3.46 -20.67 6.23
N LYS A 90 -2.46 -21.03 7.03
CA LYS A 90 -1.99 -20.24 8.16
C LYS A 90 -0.72 -19.47 7.78
N LEU A 91 -0.73 -18.15 8.00
CA LEU A 91 0.41 -17.28 7.70
C LEU A 91 1.71 -17.75 8.36
N ALA A 92 1.66 -18.16 9.62
CA ALA A 92 2.85 -18.51 10.41
C ALA A 92 3.50 -19.85 10.03
N THR A 93 2.76 -20.80 9.46
CA THR A 93 3.27 -22.15 9.18
C THR A 93 3.44 -22.44 7.69
N ASP A 94 2.61 -21.85 6.84
CA ASP A 94 2.53 -22.23 5.42
C ASP A 94 3.34 -21.30 4.51
N PHE A 95 3.91 -20.23 5.07
CA PHE A 95 4.65 -19.20 4.33
C PHE A 95 5.85 -18.72 5.16
N LYS A 96 6.97 -18.47 4.46
CA LYS A 96 8.16 -17.83 5.04
C LYS A 96 8.11 -16.33 4.70
N LEU A 97 7.77 -15.51 5.70
CA LEU A 97 7.56 -14.06 5.59
C LEU A 97 8.49 -13.30 6.56
N ASP A 98 9.79 -13.58 6.52
CA ASP A 98 10.81 -12.86 7.30
C ASP A 98 11.22 -11.55 6.62
N ASP A 99 11.75 -10.58 7.38
CA ASP A 99 12.20 -9.29 6.81
C ASP A 99 13.34 -9.48 5.78
N ASP A 100 14.10 -10.58 5.88
CA ASP A 100 15.13 -11.00 4.92
C ASP A 100 14.55 -11.48 3.56
N SER A 101 13.23 -11.74 3.49
CA SER A 101 12.56 -12.13 2.24
C SER A 101 12.34 -10.97 1.27
N ILE A 102 12.60 -9.74 1.69
CA ILE A 102 12.37 -8.53 0.89
C ILE A 102 13.64 -8.16 0.13
N ALA A 103 13.52 -8.00 -1.18
CA ALA A 103 14.66 -7.66 -2.05
C ALA A 103 15.33 -6.33 -1.64
N PRO A 104 16.68 -6.26 -1.60
CA PRO A 104 17.42 -5.11 -1.07
C PRO A 104 17.57 -3.99 -2.11
N HIS A 105 16.45 -3.49 -2.61
CA HIS A 105 16.41 -2.38 -3.57
C HIS A 105 15.28 -1.41 -3.23
N VAL A 106 15.33 -0.23 -3.85
CA VAL A 106 14.23 0.72 -3.83
C VAL A 106 13.41 0.52 -5.09
N ALA A 107 12.11 0.28 -4.93
CA ALA A 107 11.15 0.23 -6.02
C ALA A 107 10.29 1.50 -6.00
N VAL A 108 10.11 2.12 -7.16
CA VAL A 108 9.28 3.32 -7.33
C VAL A 108 8.14 3.02 -8.30
N LYS A 109 6.92 3.37 -7.92
CA LYS A 109 5.74 3.39 -8.80
C LYS A 109 5.53 4.82 -9.26
N GLU A 110 5.32 5.01 -10.56
CA GLU A 110 4.88 6.27 -11.15
C GLU A 110 3.58 6.05 -11.92
N ALA A 111 2.72 7.07 -11.97
CA ALA A 111 1.48 7.08 -12.71
C ALA A 111 1.65 7.67 -14.12
N VAL A 112 0.84 7.18 -15.07
CA VAL A 112 0.78 7.73 -16.43
C VAL A 112 -0.59 8.37 -16.63
N PHE A 113 -0.60 9.56 -17.22
CA PHE A 113 -1.81 10.39 -17.32
C PHE A 113 -2.30 10.52 -18.76
N PRO A 114 -3.61 10.46 -19.00
CA PRO A 114 -4.19 10.58 -20.33
C PRO A 114 -4.38 12.05 -20.78
N PHE A 115 -3.77 13.03 -20.12
CA PHE A 115 -4.00 14.47 -20.36
C PHE A 115 -3.82 14.88 -21.83
N ALA A 116 -2.83 14.32 -22.53
CA ALA A 116 -2.61 14.59 -23.95
C ALA A 116 -3.79 14.17 -24.85
N ARG A 117 -4.68 13.30 -24.38
CA ARG A 117 -5.89 12.87 -25.10
C ARG A 117 -7.07 13.84 -24.90
N PHE A 118 -7.00 14.73 -23.91
CA PHE A 118 -8.09 15.62 -23.51
C PHE A 118 -7.59 17.06 -23.29
N PRO A 119 -7.29 17.82 -24.37
CA PRO A 119 -6.58 19.09 -24.30
C PRO A 119 -7.32 20.22 -23.56
N ASN A 120 -8.63 20.09 -23.36
CA ASN A 120 -9.46 21.09 -22.68
C ASN A 120 -9.73 20.74 -21.21
N VAL A 121 -9.08 19.70 -20.67
CA VAL A 121 -9.23 19.29 -19.28
C VAL A 121 -8.09 19.85 -18.45
N ASP A 122 -8.42 20.29 -17.24
CA ASP A 122 -7.43 20.72 -16.27
C ASP A 122 -6.51 19.56 -15.84
N THR A 123 -5.22 19.73 -16.07
CA THR A 123 -4.15 18.77 -15.77
C THR A 123 -3.67 18.84 -14.33
N ILE A 124 -4.29 19.64 -13.47
CA ILE A 124 -4.00 19.70 -12.05
C ILE A 124 -4.41 18.39 -11.36
N LEU A 125 -3.52 17.85 -10.53
CA LEU A 125 -3.78 16.68 -9.70
C LEU A 125 -4.59 17.08 -8.45
N GLY A 126 -5.43 16.16 -7.97
CA GLY A 126 -6.29 16.44 -6.84
C GLY A 126 -6.78 15.16 -6.14
N PRO A 127 -7.86 15.26 -5.34
CA PRO A 127 -8.36 14.14 -4.54
C PRO A 127 -9.06 13.07 -5.37
N GLU A 128 -9.39 13.33 -6.63
CA GLU A 128 -9.93 12.36 -7.59
C GLU A 128 -8.81 11.80 -8.47
N MET A 129 -8.84 10.49 -8.73
CA MET A 129 -7.87 9.81 -9.59
C MET A 129 -8.09 10.12 -11.07
N LYS A 130 -7.02 10.49 -11.78
CA LYS A 130 -7.04 10.78 -13.23
C LYS A 130 -6.11 9.87 -14.06
N SER A 131 -5.18 9.15 -13.43
CA SER A 131 -4.25 8.24 -14.12
C SER A 131 -4.93 6.95 -14.61
N THR A 132 -4.27 6.27 -15.56
CA THR A 132 -4.73 5.00 -16.15
C THR A 132 -3.67 3.92 -16.05
#